data_AF-M3GAM8-F1
#
_entry.id   AF-M3GAM8-F1
#
_cell.length_a   1.000
_cell.length_b   1.000
_cell.length_c   1.000
_cell.angle_alpha   90.00
_cell.angle_beta   90.00
_cell.angle_gamma   90.00
#
_symmetry.space_group_name_H-M   'P 1'
#
loop_
_entity.id
_entity.type
_entity.pdbx_description
1 polymer ?
#
loop_
_entity_poly.entity_id
_entity_poly.type
_entity_poly.pdbx_seq_one_letter_code
_entity_poly.pdbx_strand_id
1 'polypeptide(L)'
;IINFFGLFWLFFGECKGLSFFDKIRLSLKSFSIQRFWSVIFRKIKIRKKEFNSINTHKEINFSDYFVSNNEFENCISENIIKHIPESVFTKEPSSAEDGIWIGFDIYNSKKADLISRYTSGKNGKWYSVQHGGGYDQYLVFPHEKMEYEVSDGFVSWGWASKNSSKLTFLPSPHLVNLRKMNVDSRQKKQILYISTEHFAYFLRLHSTLRPELQFSYLREQANFIANLSEEVSKDFVFRASIQFGWNNLEYLKREDRLPKTISSINEDIFSRILKARLVVVDHLATSYMESFALNIPTILYFKEEMFGYSAKFKPYLMSLKEVGIYHEDSFSAVRFLNENYHKIEDWWASEKVQNRIQDFLSEYGRVNENWFVAWKSFSDQLLHPTF
;
A
#
# COMPACT_ATOMS: atom_id res chain seq x y z
N ILE A 1 11.92 -11.16 -22.37
CA ILE A 1 11.86 -9.68 -22.39
C ILE A 1 13.29 -9.17 -22.51
N ILE A 2 13.66 -8.63 -23.67
CA ILE A 2 14.98 -8.01 -23.88
C ILE A 2 15.18 -6.97 -22.78
N ASN A 3 16.38 -6.95 -22.23
CA ASN A 3 16.80 -6.31 -21.00
C ASN A 3 16.75 -4.76 -21.12
N PHE A 4 15.53 -4.20 -21.25
CA PHE A 4 15.23 -2.77 -21.43
C PHE A 4 15.81 -1.92 -20.28
N PHE A 5 16.02 -2.55 -19.13
CA PHE A 5 16.68 -2.03 -17.92
C PHE A 5 18.12 -1.54 -18.16
N GLY A 6 18.83 -2.08 -19.17
CA GLY A 6 20.21 -1.68 -19.46
C GLY A 6 20.36 -0.32 -20.19
N LEU A 7 19.27 0.26 -20.69
CA LEU A 7 19.32 1.49 -21.49
C LEU A 7 19.21 2.77 -20.67
N PHE A 8 18.78 2.71 -19.41
CA PHE A 8 18.45 3.88 -18.60
C PHE A 8 19.26 3.91 -17.31
N TRP A 9 19.79 5.08 -16.95
CA TRP A 9 20.44 5.31 -15.66
C TRP A 9 19.46 5.51 -14.51
N LEU A 10 18.21 5.86 -14.80
CA LEU A 10 17.13 5.99 -13.83
C LEU A 10 16.04 4.98 -14.17
N PHE A 11 15.59 4.26 -13.16
CA PHE A 11 14.65 3.16 -13.31
C PHE A 11 13.51 3.25 -12.29
N PHE A 12 12.28 3.06 -12.74
CA PHE A 12 11.10 2.99 -11.88
C PHE A 12 10.61 1.55 -11.74
N GLY A 13 10.66 1.03 -10.52
CA GLY A 13 10.05 -0.24 -10.14
C GLY A 13 8.54 -0.11 -9.91
N GLU A 14 8.03 -0.71 -8.84
CA GLU A 14 6.66 -0.51 -8.38
C GLU A 14 6.51 0.88 -7.77
N CYS A 15 5.65 1.67 -8.41
CA CYS A 15 5.21 2.98 -7.97
C CYS A 15 3.71 3.02 -8.27
N LYS A 16 2.87 3.07 -7.23
CA LYS A 16 1.42 2.96 -7.41
C LYS A 16 0.90 4.11 -8.28
N GLY A 17 0.15 3.77 -9.32
CA GLY A 17 -0.42 4.74 -10.27
C GLY A 17 0.49 5.16 -11.43
N LEU A 18 1.78 4.78 -11.46
CA LEU A 18 2.62 4.98 -12.65
C LEU A 18 2.40 3.85 -13.66
N SER A 19 1.92 4.18 -14.85
CA SER A 19 1.84 3.23 -15.95
C SER A 19 3.22 2.87 -16.49
N PHE A 20 3.33 1.80 -17.28
CA PHE A 20 4.58 1.46 -17.97
C PHE A 20 5.10 2.62 -18.85
N PHE A 21 4.20 3.34 -19.53
CA PHE A 21 4.57 4.49 -20.35
C PHE A 21 5.05 5.68 -19.53
N ASP A 22 4.44 5.94 -18.37
CA ASP A 22 4.89 7.02 -17.49
C ASP A 22 6.32 6.76 -17.01
N LYS A 23 6.61 5.52 -16.59
CA LYS A 23 7.95 5.09 -16.17
C LYS A 23 8.99 5.31 -17.25
N ILE A 24 8.68 4.94 -18.50
CA ILE A 24 9.57 5.21 -19.64
C ILE A 24 9.79 6.71 -19.78
N ARG A 25 8.70 7.50 -19.86
CA ARG A 25 8.78 8.95 -20.09
C ARG A 25 9.57 9.67 -19.01
N LEU A 26 9.41 9.28 -17.75
CA LEU A 26 10.17 9.82 -16.61
C LEU A 26 11.64 9.39 -16.64
N SER A 27 11.97 8.27 -17.28
CA SER A 27 13.34 7.76 -17.40
C SER A 27 14.06 8.27 -18.66
N LEU A 28 13.37 8.88 -19.62
CA LEU A 28 13.92 9.20 -20.96
C LEU A 28 15.22 10.00 -20.94
N LYS A 29 15.37 10.99 -20.05
CA LYS A 29 16.60 11.79 -19.95
C LYS A 29 17.82 10.98 -19.50
N SER A 30 17.58 9.83 -18.87
CA SER A 30 18.62 8.91 -18.41
C SER A 30 19.02 7.88 -19.46
N PHE A 31 18.48 7.96 -20.69
CA PHE A 31 18.78 7.04 -21.77
C PHE A 31 20.26 7.09 -22.19
N SER A 32 20.88 5.93 -22.32
CA SER A 32 22.26 5.78 -22.77
C SER A 32 22.47 4.47 -23.51
N ILE A 33 22.77 4.56 -24.81
CA ILE A 33 23.13 3.40 -25.63
C ILE A 33 24.46 2.78 -25.18
N GLN A 34 25.38 3.60 -24.66
CA GLN A 34 26.65 3.14 -24.10
C GLN A 34 26.43 2.24 -22.88
N ARG A 35 25.49 2.62 -22.00
CA ARG A 35 25.08 1.81 -20.87
C ARG A 35 24.58 0.44 -21.33
N PHE A 36 23.72 0.40 -22.35
CA PHE A 36 23.22 -0.87 -22.88
C PHE A 36 24.34 -1.81 -23.32
N TRP A 37 25.29 -1.31 -24.11
CA TRP A 37 26.45 -2.10 -24.51
C TRP A 37 27.30 -2.53 -23.31
N SER A 38 27.52 -1.65 -22.33
CA SER A 38 28.26 -2.00 -21.12
C SER A 38 27.59 -3.14 -20.32
N VAL A 39 26.26 -3.13 -20.18
CA VAL A 39 25.51 -4.20 -19.51
C VAL A 39 25.58 -5.49 -20.30
N ILE A 40 25.43 -5.43 -21.63
CA ILE A 40 25.53 -6.61 -22.51
C ILE A 40 26.93 -7.23 -22.44
N PHE A 41 27.99 -6.43 -22.59
CA PHE A 41 29.37 -6.92 -22.50
C PHE A 41 29.69 -7.50 -21.12
N ARG A 42 29.18 -6.89 -20.04
CA ARG A 42 29.33 -7.43 -18.69
C ARG A 42 28.64 -8.78 -18.55
N LYS A 43 27.39 -8.91 -19.01
CA LYS A 43 26.66 -10.20 -18.99
C LYS A 43 27.36 -11.27 -19.82
N ILE A 44 27.90 -10.92 -20.99
CA ILE A 44 28.70 -11.86 -21.80
C ILE A 44 29.98 -12.27 -21.06
N LYS A 45 30.65 -11.35 -20.36
CA LYS A 45 31.88 -11.64 -19.58
C LYS A 45 31.60 -12.56 -18.38
N ILE A 46 30.47 -12.36 -17.70
CA ILE A 46 30.02 -13.24 -16.60
C ILE A 46 29.70 -14.64 -17.15
N ARG A 47 28.89 -14.73 -18.21
CA ARG A 47 28.59 -16.03 -18.87
C ARG A 47 29.82 -16.77 -19.37
N LYS A 48 30.85 -16.05 -19.86
CA LYS A 48 32.13 -16.66 -20.26
C LYS A 48 32.96 -17.17 -19.08
N LYS A 49 32.81 -16.59 -17.89
CA LYS A 49 33.44 -17.09 -16.65
C LYS A 49 32.74 -18.35 -16.11
N GLU A 50 31.44 -18.51 -16.38
CA GLU A 50 30.60 -19.61 -15.86
C GLU A 50 30.59 -20.87 -16.74
N PHE A 51 31.13 -20.83 -17.96
CA PHE A 51 31.19 -22.02 -18.83
C PHE A 51 32.14 -23.14 -18.32
N ASN A 52 32.68 -23.00 -17.11
CA ASN A 52 33.45 -24.02 -16.40
C ASN A 52 32.84 -24.48 -15.06
N SER A 53 31.60 -24.10 -14.72
CA SER A 53 30.92 -24.62 -13.53
C SER A 53 29.51 -25.11 -13.84
N ILE A 54 29.43 -26.38 -14.24
CA ILE A 54 28.36 -27.36 -14.02
C ILE A 54 26.91 -26.84 -14.10
N ASN A 55 26.25 -27.25 -15.19
CA ASN A 55 24.80 -27.43 -15.26
C ASN A 55 24.31 -28.29 -14.08
N THR A 56 23.39 -27.77 -13.29
CA THR A 56 22.12 -28.41 -12.94
C THR A 56 21.36 -27.50 -11.97
N HIS A 57 20.21 -26.97 -12.38
CA HIS A 57 19.17 -26.61 -11.44
C HIS A 57 18.67 -27.92 -10.80
N LYS A 58 19.41 -28.43 -9.81
CA LYS A 58 18.82 -29.39 -8.87
C LYS A 58 17.81 -28.57 -8.09
N GLU A 59 16.53 -28.95 -8.09
CA GLU A 59 15.59 -28.45 -7.09
C GLU A 59 16.22 -28.71 -5.74
N ILE A 60 16.63 -27.65 -5.05
CA ILE A 60 17.21 -27.77 -3.72
C ILE A 60 16.04 -28.10 -2.82
N ASN A 61 16.00 -29.33 -2.32
CA ASN A 61 15.05 -29.72 -1.31
C ASN A 61 15.73 -29.62 0.06
N PHE A 62 15.10 -28.91 1.01
CA PHE A 62 15.69 -28.72 2.34
C PHE A 62 15.80 -30.05 3.07
N SER A 63 14.92 -31.00 2.74
CA SER A 63 14.97 -32.37 3.26
C SER A 63 16.28 -33.10 2.95
N ASP A 64 17.03 -32.68 1.92
CA ASP A 64 18.33 -33.26 1.59
C ASP A 64 19.42 -32.84 2.58
N TYR A 65 19.20 -31.75 3.33
CA TYR A 65 20.16 -31.16 4.26
C TYR A 65 19.67 -31.19 5.72
N PHE A 66 18.38 -31.47 5.93
CA PHE A 66 17.72 -31.43 7.22
C PHE A 66 16.69 -32.54 7.33
N VAL A 67 16.92 -33.49 8.23
CA VAL A 67 15.97 -34.56 8.55
C VAL A 67 15.05 -34.06 9.66
N SER A 68 13.77 -33.98 9.34
CA SER A 68 12.74 -33.55 10.28
C SER A 68 12.31 -34.68 11.22
N ASN A 69 12.18 -34.35 12.50
CA ASN A 69 11.85 -35.30 13.58
C ASN A 69 10.44 -35.09 14.14
N ASN A 70 9.77 -34.00 13.76
CA ASN A 70 8.43 -33.66 14.23
C ASN A 70 7.69 -32.79 13.19
N GLU A 71 6.40 -32.53 13.45
CA GLU A 71 5.53 -31.76 12.55
C GLU A 71 6.01 -30.31 12.32
N PHE A 72 6.56 -29.66 13.35
CA PHE A 72 7.12 -28.32 13.23
C PHE A 72 8.33 -28.31 12.30
N GLU A 73 9.24 -29.27 12.45
CA GLU A 73 10.41 -29.44 11.61
C GLU A 73 10.04 -29.80 10.16
N ASN A 74 8.99 -30.59 9.94
CA ASN A 74 8.41 -30.82 8.60
C ASN A 74 7.94 -29.50 7.98
N CYS A 75 7.16 -28.71 8.73
CA CYS A 75 6.66 -27.42 8.27
C CYS A 75 7.79 -26.45 7.91
N ILE A 76 8.86 -26.38 8.74
CA ILE A 76 10.04 -25.58 8.42
C ILE A 76 10.69 -26.09 7.13
N SER A 77 10.96 -27.39 7.04
CA SER A 77 11.64 -27.98 5.88
C SER A 77 10.92 -27.69 4.57
N GLU A 78 9.58 -27.77 4.57
CA GLU A 78 8.74 -27.51 3.40
C GLU A 78 8.64 -26.02 3.00
N ASN A 79 8.87 -25.09 3.93
CA ASN A 79 8.60 -23.67 3.71
C ASN A 79 9.84 -22.79 3.68
N ILE A 80 10.92 -23.14 4.40
CA ILE A 80 12.09 -22.28 4.56
C ILE A 80 12.75 -21.92 3.22
N ILE A 81 12.84 -22.86 2.28
CA ILE A 81 13.42 -22.61 0.95
C ILE A 81 12.59 -21.62 0.14
N LYS A 82 11.27 -21.56 0.34
CA LYS A 82 10.40 -20.57 -0.33
C LYS A 82 10.69 -19.14 0.14
N HIS A 83 11.33 -18.99 1.31
CA HIS A 83 11.63 -17.70 1.94
C HIS A 83 13.11 -17.29 1.82
N ILE A 84 13.99 -18.18 1.35
CA ILE A 84 15.39 -17.85 1.07
C ILE A 84 15.51 -17.50 -0.43
N PRO A 85 16.12 -16.35 -0.80
CA PRO A 85 16.35 -16.02 -2.20
C PRO A 85 17.16 -17.10 -2.90
N GLU A 86 16.74 -17.51 -4.10
CA GLU A 86 17.41 -18.54 -4.91
C GLU A 86 18.90 -18.21 -5.13
N SER A 87 19.23 -16.91 -5.22
CA SER A 87 20.60 -16.40 -5.37
C SER A 87 21.55 -16.78 -4.22
N VAL A 88 21.02 -17.04 -3.01
CA VAL A 88 21.82 -17.56 -1.88
C VAL A 88 22.39 -18.93 -2.22
N PHE A 89 21.68 -19.72 -3.04
CA PHE A 89 22.06 -21.07 -3.37
C PHE A 89 22.80 -21.22 -4.70
N THR A 90 22.57 -20.32 -5.66
CA THR A 90 23.21 -20.42 -6.99
C THR A 90 24.69 -20.03 -6.99
N LYS A 91 25.21 -19.44 -5.90
CA LYS A 91 26.55 -18.83 -5.82
C LYS A 91 26.82 -17.80 -6.93
N GLU A 92 25.80 -17.37 -7.67
CA GLU A 92 25.94 -16.36 -8.71
C GLU A 92 26.25 -15.03 -8.03
N PRO A 93 27.39 -14.38 -8.34
CA PRO A 93 27.69 -13.10 -7.76
C PRO A 93 26.66 -12.07 -8.24
N SER A 94 25.96 -11.44 -7.29
CA SER A 94 25.24 -10.19 -7.52
C SER A 94 26.22 -9.19 -8.15
N SER A 95 26.00 -8.86 -9.43
CA SER A 95 26.81 -7.87 -10.11
C SER A 95 26.28 -6.49 -9.78
N ALA A 96 27.08 -5.70 -9.07
CA ALA A 96 26.78 -4.30 -8.78
C ALA A 96 26.35 -3.55 -10.06
N GLU A 97 25.29 -2.74 -9.97
CA GLU A 97 24.74 -1.92 -11.05
C GLU A 97 24.85 -0.45 -10.65
N ASP A 98 25.36 0.40 -11.52
CA ASP A 98 25.25 1.84 -11.28
C ASP A 98 23.89 2.34 -11.76
N GLY A 99 23.39 3.45 -11.22
CA GLY A 99 22.10 4.06 -11.59
C GLY A 99 21.17 4.24 -10.41
N ILE A 100 19.96 4.70 -10.66
CA ILE A 100 18.99 5.06 -9.63
C ILE A 100 17.75 4.19 -9.76
N TRP A 101 17.39 3.46 -8.70
CA TRP A 101 16.12 2.76 -8.58
C TRP A 101 15.10 3.61 -7.82
N ILE A 102 13.87 3.72 -8.31
CA ILE A 102 12.77 4.41 -7.64
C ILE A 102 11.59 3.45 -7.52
N GLY A 103 11.18 3.11 -6.30
CA GLY A 103 10.04 2.23 -6.05
C GLY A 103 10.09 1.49 -4.71
N PHE A 104 8.97 0.87 -4.34
CA PHE A 104 8.79 0.18 -3.04
C PHE A 104 8.99 -1.34 -3.10
N ASP A 105 9.61 -1.84 -4.18
CA ASP A 105 9.68 -3.27 -4.50
C ASP A 105 10.49 -4.14 -3.50
N ILE A 106 11.09 -3.54 -2.48
CA ILE A 106 12.00 -4.19 -1.53
C ILE A 106 11.38 -5.39 -0.80
N TYR A 107 10.04 -5.46 -0.73
CA TYR A 107 9.32 -6.56 -0.10
C TYR A 107 9.11 -7.79 -1.02
N ASN A 108 9.47 -7.69 -2.30
CA ASN A 108 9.53 -8.83 -3.20
C ASN A 108 10.97 -9.34 -3.28
N SER A 109 11.24 -10.58 -2.85
CA SER A 109 12.60 -11.13 -2.74
C SER A 109 13.42 -11.03 -4.03
N LYS A 110 12.80 -11.27 -5.20
CA LYS A 110 13.48 -11.16 -6.51
C LYS A 110 13.84 -9.72 -6.86
N LYS A 111 13.02 -8.75 -6.44
CA LYS A 111 13.26 -7.33 -6.70
C LYS A 111 14.17 -6.70 -5.65
N ALA A 112 14.14 -7.20 -4.42
CA ALA A 112 15.10 -6.83 -3.38
C ALA A 112 16.54 -7.15 -3.80
N ASP A 113 16.77 -8.33 -4.40
CA ASP A 113 18.07 -8.65 -4.99
C ASP A 113 18.47 -7.63 -6.07
N LEU A 114 17.54 -7.24 -6.94
CA LEU A 114 17.81 -6.23 -7.97
C LEU A 114 18.15 -4.86 -7.35
N ILE A 115 17.39 -4.39 -6.36
CA ILE A 115 17.71 -3.15 -5.62
C ILE A 115 19.09 -3.25 -4.94
N SER A 116 19.44 -4.42 -4.39
CA SER A 116 20.75 -4.65 -3.77
C SER A 116 21.91 -4.47 -4.76
N ARG A 117 21.71 -4.85 -6.03
CA ARG A 117 22.71 -4.64 -7.10
C ARG A 117 22.92 -3.16 -7.34
N TYR A 118 21.86 -2.35 -7.40
CA TYR A 118 21.97 -0.90 -7.54
C TYR A 118 22.68 -0.28 -6.34
N THR A 119 22.24 -0.57 -5.13
CA THR A 119 22.85 0.00 -3.91
C THR A 119 24.29 -0.45 -3.66
N SER A 120 24.72 -1.58 -4.24
CA SER A 120 26.12 -2.03 -4.24
C SER A 120 26.98 -1.39 -5.34
N GLY A 121 26.37 -0.68 -6.29
CA GLY A 121 27.05 0.08 -7.34
C GLY A 121 27.82 1.27 -6.77
N LYS A 122 28.92 1.66 -7.42
CA LYS A 122 29.77 2.77 -6.95
C LYS A 122 28.98 4.07 -6.87
N ASN A 123 28.07 4.28 -7.81
CA ASN A 123 27.20 5.45 -7.88
C ASN A 123 25.71 5.07 -7.83
N GLY A 124 25.40 3.84 -7.40
CA GLY A 124 24.03 3.37 -7.44
C GLY A 124 23.25 3.82 -6.21
N LYS A 125 21.97 4.16 -6.44
CA LYS A 125 21.08 4.69 -5.40
C LYS A 125 19.70 4.05 -5.47
N TRP A 126 18.99 4.05 -4.35
CA TRP A 126 17.60 3.65 -4.25
C TRP A 126 16.77 4.69 -3.52
N TYR A 127 15.65 5.09 -4.13
CA TYR A 127 14.63 5.91 -3.52
C TYR A 127 13.35 5.08 -3.34
N SER A 128 12.89 4.89 -2.10
CA SER A 128 11.59 4.25 -1.87
C SER A 128 10.45 5.23 -2.13
N VAL A 129 9.25 4.70 -2.34
CA VAL A 129 8.04 5.48 -2.61
C VAL A 129 6.91 4.92 -1.76
N GLN A 130 6.15 5.76 -1.09
CA GLN A 130 4.92 5.34 -0.44
C GLN A 130 4.02 4.52 -1.39
N HIS A 131 3.50 3.40 -0.89
CA HIS A 131 2.63 2.50 -1.67
C HIS A 131 1.16 2.52 -1.25
N GLY A 132 0.83 3.08 -0.08
CA GLY A 132 -0.53 3.04 0.47
C GLY A 132 -0.72 3.96 1.66
N GLY A 133 -1.84 3.81 2.36
CA GLY A 133 -2.12 4.53 3.61
C GLY A 133 -1.28 4.03 4.79
N GLY A 134 -1.33 4.74 5.91
CA GLY A 134 -0.66 4.38 7.16
C GLY A 134 0.72 5.04 7.39
N TYR A 135 1.41 5.43 6.32
CA TYR A 135 2.68 6.15 6.39
C TYR A 135 2.51 7.55 7.01
N ASP A 136 3.36 7.91 7.99
CA ASP A 136 3.28 9.13 8.82
C ASP A 136 1.94 9.29 9.58
N GLN A 137 1.07 8.26 9.52
CA GLN A 137 -0.23 8.19 10.18
C GLN A 137 -0.20 7.28 11.41
N TYR A 138 0.33 6.05 11.27
CA TYR A 138 0.47 5.13 12.40
C TYR A 138 1.52 5.63 13.40
N LEU A 139 1.34 5.31 14.68
CA LEU A 139 2.29 5.66 15.73
C LEU A 139 3.63 4.92 15.54
N VAL A 140 3.58 3.62 15.23
CA VAL A 140 4.74 2.80 14.90
C VAL A 140 4.44 2.03 13.61
N PHE A 141 5.13 2.35 12.51
CA PHE A 141 4.96 1.65 11.25
C PHE A 141 6.30 1.11 10.71
N PRO A 142 6.65 -0.17 10.97
CA PRO A 142 7.95 -0.72 10.58
C PRO A 142 8.22 -0.71 9.08
N HIS A 143 7.18 -0.82 8.24
CA HIS A 143 7.36 -0.82 6.78
C HIS A 143 7.91 0.53 6.31
N GLU A 144 7.26 1.62 6.72
CA GLU A 144 7.75 2.98 6.50
C GLU A 144 9.16 3.17 7.06
N LYS A 145 9.40 2.77 8.31
CA LYS A 145 10.70 2.95 8.95
C LYS A 145 11.82 2.25 8.18
N MET A 146 11.61 1.00 7.77
CA MET A 146 12.60 0.26 7.00
C MET A 146 12.91 0.99 5.68
N GLU A 147 11.88 1.29 4.89
CA GLU A 147 12.06 1.99 3.62
C GLU A 147 12.77 3.33 3.78
N TYR A 148 12.42 4.07 4.82
CA TYR A 148 13.01 5.38 5.09
C TYR A 148 14.48 5.31 5.50
N GLU A 149 14.84 4.38 6.40
CA GLU A 149 16.19 4.28 6.94
C GLU A 149 17.18 3.70 5.93
N VAL A 150 16.76 2.68 5.18
CA VAL A 150 17.67 1.91 4.31
C VAL A 150 17.78 2.43 2.87
N SER A 151 16.94 3.39 2.48
CA SER A 151 17.02 4.05 1.16
C SER A 151 17.86 5.33 1.20
N ASP A 152 18.31 5.77 0.02
CA ASP A 152 18.94 7.08 -0.18
C ASP A 152 17.95 8.23 -0.07
N GLY A 153 16.65 7.96 -0.28
CA GLY A 153 15.57 8.90 -0.06
C GLY A 153 14.18 8.26 -0.16
N PHE A 154 13.17 8.96 0.34
CA PHE A 154 11.80 8.48 0.41
C PHE A 154 10.85 9.48 -0.23
N VAL A 155 10.01 9.02 -1.15
CA VAL A 155 8.94 9.82 -1.75
C VAL A 155 7.62 9.60 -1.01
N SER A 156 7.15 10.62 -0.29
CA SER A 156 5.82 10.64 0.31
C SER A 156 4.76 11.16 -0.66
N TRP A 157 3.48 10.89 -0.37
CA TRP A 157 2.33 11.43 -1.09
C TRP A 157 1.83 12.75 -0.49
N GLY A 158 2.70 13.59 0.06
CA GLY A 158 2.32 14.96 0.40
C GLY A 158 3.02 15.52 1.63
N TRP A 159 3.26 14.71 2.65
CA TRP A 159 3.79 15.19 3.90
C TRP A 159 5.29 15.42 3.81
N ALA A 160 5.74 16.48 4.47
CA ALA A 160 7.15 16.79 4.62
C ALA A 160 7.68 16.35 5.99
N SER A 161 9.00 16.17 6.08
CA SER A 161 9.72 16.12 7.35
C SER A 161 10.68 17.30 7.41
N LYS A 162 10.53 18.16 8.41
CA LYS A 162 11.46 19.29 8.62
C LYS A 162 12.86 18.84 9.04
N ASN A 163 12.97 17.61 9.54
CA ASN A 163 14.19 17.10 10.17
C ASN A 163 15.00 16.19 9.25
N SER A 164 14.63 16.05 7.98
CA SER A 164 15.37 15.19 7.06
C SER A 164 15.29 15.63 5.62
N SER A 165 16.47 15.76 5.01
CA SER A 165 16.66 16.00 3.58
C SER A 165 16.41 14.77 2.71
N LYS A 166 16.25 13.58 3.31
CA LYS A 166 15.96 12.33 2.56
C LYS A 166 14.53 12.27 2.04
N LEU A 167 13.62 13.09 2.57
CA LEU A 167 12.21 13.01 2.25
C LEU A 167 11.82 14.02 1.16
N THR A 168 11.21 13.52 0.09
CA THR A 168 10.62 14.31 -0.98
C THR A 168 9.12 14.11 -0.97
N PHE A 169 8.33 15.18 -0.91
CA PHE A 169 6.87 15.07 -1.03
C PHE A 169 6.45 15.30 -2.48
N LEU A 170 5.75 14.33 -3.07
CA LEU A 170 5.22 14.44 -4.43
C LEU A 170 3.73 14.11 -4.46
N PRO A 171 2.98 14.63 -5.46
CA PRO A 171 1.61 14.19 -5.67
C PRO A 171 1.55 12.69 -5.96
N SER A 172 0.55 11.99 -5.41
CA SER A 172 0.33 10.56 -5.67
C SER A 172 -0.24 10.36 -7.08
N PRO A 173 0.47 9.71 -8.01
CA PRO A 173 -0.08 9.41 -9.34
C PRO A 173 -1.33 8.55 -9.23
N HIS A 174 -1.37 7.62 -8.25
CA HIS A 174 -2.53 6.77 -7.98
C HIS A 174 -3.77 7.58 -7.63
N LEU A 175 -3.69 8.43 -6.59
CA LEU A 175 -4.84 9.22 -6.15
C LEU A 175 -5.25 10.26 -7.19
N VAL A 176 -4.31 10.81 -7.97
CA VAL A 176 -4.63 11.70 -9.09
C VAL A 176 -5.37 10.98 -10.20
N ASN A 177 -4.96 9.76 -10.54
CA ASN A 177 -5.67 8.96 -11.55
C ASN A 177 -7.09 8.63 -11.07
N LEU A 178 -7.27 8.32 -9.79
CA LEU A 178 -8.60 8.12 -9.20
C LEU A 178 -9.46 9.38 -9.29
N ARG A 179 -8.92 10.56 -8.94
CA ARG A 179 -9.64 11.85 -9.03
C ARG A 179 -10.18 12.13 -10.43
N LYS A 180 -9.48 11.65 -11.47
CA LYS A 180 -9.86 11.82 -12.87
C LYS A 180 -10.89 10.79 -13.36
N MET A 181 -11.20 9.76 -12.56
CA MET A 181 -12.20 8.77 -12.94
C MET A 181 -13.59 9.39 -12.91
N ASN A 182 -14.34 9.19 -13.99
CA ASN A 182 -15.74 9.61 -14.04
C ASN A 182 -16.60 8.57 -13.31
N VAL A 183 -17.18 8.93 -12.17
CA VAL A 183 -18.02 8.04 -11.38
C VAL A 183 -19.48 8.29 -11.76
N ASP A 184 -20.15 7.30 -12.39
CA ASP A 184 -21.56 7.43 -12.77
C ASP A 184 -22.45 7.48 -11.51
N SER A 185 -22.98 8.67 -11.24
CA SER A 185 -23.83 8.92 -10.08
C SER A 185 -25.11 8.07 -10.07
N ARG A 186 -25.60 7.64 -11.25
CA ARG A 186 -26.83 6.84 -11.38
C ARG A 186 -26.69 5.42 -10.84
N GLN A 187 -25.46 4.94 -10.67
CA GLN A 187 -25.17 3.60 -10.13
C GLN A 187 -24.88 3.62 -8.61
N LYS A 188 -24.84 4.81 -7.98
CA LYS A 188 -24.52 4.96 -6.56
C LYS A 188 -25.72 4.66 -5.67
N LYS A 189 -25.84 3.41 -5.23
CA LYS A 189 -26.90 3.01 -4.28
C LYS A 189 -26.34 2.40 -3.00
N GLN A 190 -25.27 1.61 -3.11
CA GLN A 190 -24.79 0.82 -1.98
C GLN A 190 -24.11 1.69 -0.90
N ILE A 191 -24.29 1.26 0.34
CA ILE A 191 -23.45 1.61 1.48
C ILE A 191 -22.39 0.52 1.60
N LEU A 192 -21.19 0.80 1.10
CA LEU A 192 -20.10 -0.18 1.05
C LEU A 192 -19.30 -0.12 2.34
N TYR A 193 -19.36 -1.19 3.13
CA TYR A 193 -18.50 -1.37 4.28
C TYR A 193 -17.24 -2.14 3.89
N ILE A 194 -16.07 -1.59 4.16
CA ILE A 194 -14.77 -2.20 3.91
C ILE A 194 -14.11 -2.54 5.25
N SER A 195 -14.04 -3.84 5.53
CA SER A 195 -13.33 -4.38 6.70
C SER A 195 -11.87 -4.71 6.38
N THR A 196 -11.06 -4.76 7.42
CA THR A 196 -9.74 -5.43 7.41
C THR A 196 -9.73 -6.70 8.27
N GLU A 197 -8.67 -7.49 8.11
CA GLU A 197 -8.27 -8.57 9.01
C GLU A 197 -6.74 -8.53 9.12
N HIS A 198 -6.21 -8.79 10.31
CA HIS A 198 -4.76 -8.86 10.55
C HIS A 198 -4.36 -10.26 10.98
N PHE A 199 -3.05 -10.54 10.95
CA PHE A 199 -2.49 -11.84 11.31
C PHE A 199 -2.98 -12.32 12.69
N ALA A 200 -3.29 -13.62 12.79
CA ALA A 200 -3.64 -14.26 14.07
C ALA A 200 -2.48 -14.27 15.09
N TYR A 201 -1.27 -14.00 14.63
CA TYR A 201 -0.05 -14.02 15.43
C TYR A 201 0.69 -12.69 15.34
N PHE A 202 1.44 -12.38 16.40
CA PHE A 202 2.24 -11.16 16.47
C PHE A 202 3.47 -11.28 15.57
N LEU A 203 3.42 -10.68 14.39
CA LEU A 203 4.54 -10.75 13.45
C LEU A 203 5.62 -9.70 13.70
N ARG A 204 5.25 -8.53 14.24
CA ARG A 204 6.15 -7.38 14.45
C ARG A 204 5.51 -6.33 15.34
N LEU A 205 6.34 -5.50 15.98
CA LEU A 205 5.91 -4.32 16.73
C LEU A 205 5.34 -3.26 15.76
N HIS A 206 4.01 -3.19 15.65
CA HIS A 206 3.28 -2.28 14.75
C HIS A 206 1.98 -1.83 15.41
N SER A 207 1.60 -0.57 15.19
CA SER A 207 0.34 0.04 15.66
C SER A 207 -0.91 -0.29 14.83
N THR A 208 -0.88 -1.31 13.97
CA THR A 208 -2.12 -1.89 13.39
C THR A 208 -2.87 -2.74 14.40
N LEU A 209 -4.06 -3.20 14.01
CA LEU A 209 -4.84 -4.17 14.78
C LEU A 209 -3.98 -5.36 15.22
N ARG A 210 -3.95 -5.56 16.54
CA ARG A 210 -3.19 -6.62 17.19
C ARG A 210 -4.08 -7.83 17.44
N PRO A 211 -3.52 -9.06 17.45
CA PRO A 211 -4.30 -10.29 17.65
C PRO A 211 -5.21 -10.25 18.88
N GLU A 212 -4.73 -9.70 20.01
CA GLU A 212 -5.47 -9.60 21.26
C GLU A 212 -6.70 -8.69 21.18
N LEU A 213 -6.77 -7.80 20.19
CA LEU A 213 -7.89 -6.88 19.98
C LEU A 213 -8.86 -7.34 18.89
N GLN A 214 -8.59 -8.47 18.21
CA GLN A 214 -9.41 -8.93 17.10
C GLN A 214 -10.88 -9.11 17.50
N PHE A 215 -11.17 -9.76 18.62
CA PHE A 215 -12.55 -9.97 19.06
C PHE A 215 -13.26 -8.66 19.42
N SER A 216 -12.55 -7.69 20.00
CA SER A 216 -13.09 -6.36 20.26
C SER A 216 -13.41 -5.64 18.95
N TYR A 217 -12.54 -5.75 17.95
CA TYR A 217 -12.77 -5.20 16.62
C TYR A 217 -13.97 -5.86 15.93
N LEU A 218 -14.08 -7.19 15.95
CA LEU A 218 -15.23 -7.92 15.41
C LEU A 218 -16.55 -7.56 16.10
N ARG A 219 -16.50 -7.29 17.41
CA ARG A 219 -17.66 -6.79 18.17
C ARG A 219 -18.08 -5.40 17.69
N GLU A 220 -17.14 -4.51 17.38
CA GLU A 220 -17.47 -3.20 16.79
C GLU A 220 -18.19 -3.37 15.43
N GLN A 221 -17.72 -4.27 14.57
CA GLN A 221 -18.39 -4.58 13.30
C GLN A 221 -19.80 -5.14 13.52
N ALA A 222 -19.94 -6.10 14.42
CA ALA A 222 -21.21 -6.71 14.80
C ALA A 222 -22.20 -5.65 15.34
N ASN A 223 -21.73 -4.75 16.19
CA ASN A 223 -22.50 -3.62 16.72
C ASN A 223 -22.92 -2.65 15.62
N PHE A 224 -22.03 -2.32 14.68
CA PHE A 224 -22.35 -1.47 13.54
C PHE A 224 -23.52 -2.07 12.75
N ILE A 225 -23.40 -3.35 12.37
CA ILE A 225 -24.41 -4.06 11.58
C ILE A 225 -25.75 -4.17 12.33
N ALA A 226 -25.71 -4.45 13.63
CA ALA A 226 -26.90 -4.60 14.47
C ALA A 226 -27.74 -3.32 14.59
N ASN A 227 -27.11 -2.16 14.45
CA ASN A 227 -27.73 -0.85 14.66
C ASN A 227 -28.06 -0.13 13.35
N LEU A 228 -27.91 -0.79 12.19
CA LEU A 228 -28.37 -0.24 10.91
C LEU A 228 -29.89 -0.08 10.93
N SER A 229 -30.39 1.07 10.52
CA SER A 229 -31.82 1.23 10.22
C SER A 229 -32.24 0.30 9.09
N GLU A 230 -33.54 -0.02 9.02
CA GLU A 230 -34.06 -0.92 7.99
C GLU A 230 -33.76 -0.43 6.57
N GLU A 231 -33.77 0.89 6.37
CA GLU A 231 -33.50 1.50 5.07
C GLU A 231 -32.02 1.38 4.69
N VAL A 232 -31.10 1.77 5.59
CA VAL A 232 -29.66 1.63 5.36
C VAL A 232 -29.30 0.15 5.13
N SER A 233 -29.91 -0.76 5.89
CA SER A 233 -29.66 -2.20 5.78
C SER A 233 -30.01 -2.77 4.40
N LYS A 234 -30.95 -2.17 3.64
CA LYS A 234 -31.31 -2.64 2.29
C LYS A 234 -30.21 -2.36 1.27
N ASP A 235 -29.48 -1.27 1.46
CA ASP A 235 -28.39 -0.84 0.58
C ASP A 235 -27.00 -1.23 1.10
N PHE A 236 -26.92 -1.88 2.26
CA PHE A 236 -25.66 -2.25 2.91
C PHE A 236 -24.97 -3.44 2.22
N VAL A 237 -23.71 -3.24 1.84
CA VAL A 237 -22.84 -4.27 1.25
C VAL A 237 -21.57 -4.41 2.09
N PHE A 238 -21.34 -5.59 2.65
CA PHE A 238 -20.15 -5.86 3.44
C PHE A 238 -19.04 -6.49 2.60
N ARG A 239 -17.86 -5.87 2.59
CA ARG A 239 -16.64 -6.37 1.97
C ARG A 239 -15.72 -6.94 3.05
N ALA A 240 -15.66 -8.26 3.13
CA ALA A 240 -14.70 -8.95 3.97
C ALA A 240 -13.27 -8.81 3.41
N SER A 241 -12.30 -8.68 4.30
CA SER A 241 -10.87 -8.72 3.97
C SER A 241 -10.42 -10.10 3.51
N ILE A 242 -9.18 -10.16 3.02
CA ILE A 242 -8.41 -11.41 2.93
C ILE A 242 -8.32 -12.04 4.31
N GLN A 243 -8.55 -13.35 4.37
CA GLN A 243 -8.55 -14.14 5.60
C GLN A 243 -7.11 -14.39 6.07
N PHE A 244 -6.87 -14.11 7.35
CA PHE A 244 -5.62 -14.33 8.07
C PHE A 244 -5.78 -15.28 9.26
N GLY A 245 -6.84 -16.09 9.23
CA GLY A 245 -7.08 -17.19 10.17
C GLY A 245 -8.13 -16.87 11.25
N TRP A 246 -8.78 -15.71 11.22
CA TRP A 246 -9.79 -15.34 12.23
C TRP A 246 -11.22 -15.73 11.86
N ASN A 247 -11.47 -16.08 10.60
CA ASN A 247 -12.81 -16.44 10.09
C ASN A 247 -13.86 -15.38 10.44
N ASN A 248 -13.57 -14.09 10.20
CA ASN A 248 -14.42 -12.95 10.59
C ASN A 248 -15.90 -13.12 10.20
N LEU A 249 -16.19 -13.62 9.00
CA LEU A 249 -17.57 -13.86 8.55
C LEU A 249 -18.28 -14.97 9.35
N GLU A 250 -17.54 -15.99 9.77
CA GLU A 250 -18.08 -17.05 10.64
C GLU A 250 -18.41 -16.49 12.03
N TYR A 251 -17.55 -15.63 12.58
CA TYR A 251 -17.82 -14.92 13.83
C TYR A 251 -19.13 -14.11 13.71
N LEU A 252 -19.26 -13.26 12.69
CA LEU A 252 -20.48 -12.47 12.48
C LEU A 252 -21.73 -13.33 12.31
N LYS A 253 -21.61 -14.49 11.67
CA LYS A 253 -22.71 -15.46 11.55
C LYS A 253 -23.11 -16.06 12.91
N ARG A 254 -22.14 -16.42 13.76
CA ARG A 254 -22.41 -16.96 15.10
C ARG A 254 -23.09 -15.95 16.03
N GLU A 255 -22.79 -14.66 15.85
CA GLU A 255 -23.40 -13.55 16.59
C GLU A 255 -24.77 -13.12 16.01
N ASP A 256 -25.30 -13.80 15.00
CA ASP A 256 -26.52 -13.41 14.25
C ASP A 256 -26.44 -11.99 13.66
N ARG A 257 -25.22 -11.58 13.27
CA ARG A 257 -24.88 -10.26 12.67
C ARG A 257 -24.29 -10.39 11.27
N LEU A 258 -24.58 -11.47 10.55
CA LEU A 258 -24.09 -11.62 9.18
C LEU A 258 -24.85 -10.67 8.24
N PRO A 259 -24.17 -9.80 7.48
CA PRO A 259 -24.82 -8.92 6.52
C PRO A 259 -25.56 -9.69 5.43
N LYS A 260 -26.72 -9.16 4.99
CA LYS A 260 -27.54 -9.76 3.92
C LYS A 260 -26.79 -9.85 2.59
N THR A 261 -25.92 -8.88 2.31
CA THR A 261 -25.12 -8.84 1.09
C THR A 261 -23.64 -8.75 1.42
N ILE A 262 -22.88 -9.72 0.94
CA ILE A 262 -21.43 -9.81 1.11
C ILE A 262 -20.78 -9.81 -0.27
N SER A 263 -19.84 -8.91 -0.50
CA SER A 263 -19.06 -8.88 -1.75
C SER A 263 -17.94 -9.92 -1.71
N SER A 264 -17.81 -10.68 -2.80
CA SER A 264 -16.82 -11.75 -2.93
C SER A 264 -15.40 -11.23 -2.85
N ILE A 265 -14.53 -11.90 -2.07
CA ILE A 265 -13.08 -11.63 -1.96
C ILE A 265 -12.37 -11.53 -3.32
N ASN A 266 -12.87 -12.23 -4.34
CA ASN A 266 -12.28 -12.21 -5.68
C ASN A 266 -12.73 -11.02 -6.53
N GLU A 267 -13.75 -10.26 -6.09
CA GLU A 267 -14.14 -9.02 -6.77
C GLU A 267 -13.15 -7.90 -6.45
N ASP A 268 -12.78 -7.16 -7.48
CA ASP A 268 -11.97 -5.95 -7.33
C ASP A 268 -12.69 -4.93 -6.43
N ILE A 269 -11.99 -4.47 -5.40
CA ILE A 269 -12.52 -3.53 -4.42
C ILE A 269 -12.88 -2.19 -5.07
N PHE A 270 -12.12 -1.73 -6.08
CA PHE A 270 -12.40 -0.46 -6.75
C PHE A 270 -13.71 -0.51 -7.53
N SER A 271 -14.01 -1.63 -8.19
CA SER A 271 -15.30 -1.82 -8.86
C SER A 271 -16.49 -1.67 -7.91
N ARG A 272 -16.31 -1.99 -6.62
CA ARG A 272 -17.29 -1.73 -5.57
C ARG A 272 -17.23 -0.27 -5.15
N ILE A 273 -16.08 0.29 -4.79
CA ILE A 273 -15.98 1.71 -4.38
C ILE A 273 -16.67 2.65 -5.39
N LEU A 274 -16.47 2.43 -6.70
CA LEU A 274 -17.09 3.26 -7.75
C LEU A 274 -18.64 3.20 -7.80
N LYS A 275 -19.24 2.14 -7.27
CA LYS A 275 -20.71 1.98 -7.16
C LYS A 275 -21.26 2.47 -5.81
N ALA A 276 -20.39 2.87 -4.88
CA ALA A 276 -20.78 3.28 -3.53
C ALA A 276 -21.41 4.68 -3.54
N ARG A 277 -22.55 4.78 -2.85
CA ARG A 277 -23.14 6.06 -2.44
C ARG A 277 -22.41 6.61 -1.21
N LEU A 278 -22.02 5.71 -0.31
CA LEU A 278 -21.14 5.99 0.81
C LEU A 278 -20.23 4.78 1.08
N VAL A 279 -18.99 5.04 1.50
CA VAL A 279 -18.03 4.04 1.96
C VAL A 279 -17.88 4.14 3.49
N VAL A 280 -17.94 3.00 4.18
CA VAL A 280 -17.57 2.88 5.59
C VAL A 280 -16.25 2.13 5.67
N VAL A 281 -15.25 2.69 6.35
CA VAL A 281 -13.95 2.03 6.60
C VAL A 281 -13.70 2.01 8.10
N ASP A 282 -13.34 0.85 8.63
CA ASP A 282 -13.18 0.63 10.07
C ASP A 282 -11.71 0.58 10.56
N HIS A 283 -10.79 1.10 9.75
CA HIS A 283 -9.35 0.97 9.97
C HIS A 283 -8.54 2.01 9.18
N LEU A 284 -7.28 2.19 9.56
CA LEU A 284 -6.32 3.06 8.85
C LEU A 284 -5.72 2.32 7.64
N ALA A 285 -6.33 2.49 6.47
CA ALA A 285 -5.83 1.93 5.21
C ALA A 285 -5.93 2.89 4.02
N THR A 286 -5.43 2.46 2.88
CA THR A 286 -5.50 3.22 1.63
C THR A 286 -6.94 3.48 1.17
N SER A 287 -7.90 2.61 1.51
CA SER A 287 -9.27 2.67 0.97
C SER A 287 -10.03 3.95 1.32
N TYR A 288 -9.84 4.51 2.53
CA TYR A 288 -10.50 5.78 2.88
C TYR A 288 -9.86 6.97 2.13
N MET A 289 -8.55 6.94 1.91
CA MET A 289 -7.84 7.94 1.11
C MET A 289 -8.25 7.88 -0.37
N GLU A 290 -8.43 6.67 -0.89
CA GLU A 290 -8.93 6.44 -2.25
C GLU A 290 -10.36 6.95 -2.41
N SER A 291 -11.21 6.77 -1.39
CA SER A 291 -12.58 7.29 -1.39
C SER A 291 -12.61 8.82 -1.35
N PHE A 292 -11.71 9.47 -0.57
CA PHE A 292 -11.52 10.92 -0.60
C PHE A 292 -11.05 11.43 -1.97
N ALA A 293 -10.08 10.74 -2.59
CA ALA A 293 -9.58 11.10 -3.92
C ALA A 293 -10.68 10.99 -4.99
N LEU A 294 -11.55 9.98 -4.90
CA LEU A 294 -12.74 9.82 -5.75
C LEU A 294 -13.89 10.78 -5.40
N ASN A 295 -13.75 11.56 -4.34
CA ASN A 295 -14.78 12.43 -3.79
C ASN A 295 -16.09 11.67 -3.48
N ILE A 296 -15.98 10.51 -2.86
CA ILE A 296 -17.12 9.67 -2.45
C ILE A 296 -17.38 9.86 -0.94
N PRO A 297 -18.64 10.08 -0.51
CA PRO A 297 -19.00 10.14 0.91
C PRO A 297 -18.39 9.00 1.70
N THR A 298 -17.69 9.33 2.78
CA THR A 298 -16.91 8.35 3.55
C THR A 298 -17.11 8.56 5.04
N ILE A 299 -17.44 7.48 5.74
CA ILE A 299 -17.39 7.39 7.21
C ILE A 299 -16.20 6.51 7.57
N LEU A 300 -15.32 7.05 8.39
CA LEU A 300 -14.16 6.36 8.95
C LEU A 300 -14.42 6.16 10.44
N TYR A 301 -14.24 4.94 10.96
CA TYR A 301 -14.34 4.76 12.40
C TYR A 301 -13.34 3.74 12.93
N PHE A 302 -12.73 4.03 14.06
CA PHE A 302 -11.89 3.08 14.78
C PHE A 302 -11.48 3.65 16.12
N LYS A 303 -11.14 2.77 17.05
CA LYS A 303 -10.55 3.13 18.34
C LYS A 303 -9.04 3.26 18.23
N GLU A 304 -8.47 4.25 18.92
CA GLU A 304 -7.01 4.46 19.00
C GLU A 304 -6.28 3.22 19.56
N GLU A 305 -6.92 2.47 20.47
CA GLU A 305 -6.36 1.23 21.02
C GLU A 305 -6.15 0.14 19.96
N MET A 306 -7.00 0.12 18.91
CA MET A 306 -6.96 -0.83 17.80
C MET A 306 -6.01 -0.39 16.70
N PHE A 307 -5.99 0.91 16.40
CA PHE A 307 -5.14 1.50 15.37
C PHE A 307 -4.48 2.77 15.93
N GLY A 308 -3.31 2.57 16.56
CA GLY A 308 -2.58 3.66 17.19
C GLY A 308 -1.99 4.61 16.16
N TYR A 309 -2.23 5.91 16.31
CA TYR A 309 -1.83 6.93 15.34
C TYR A 309 -0.86 7.97 15.91
N SER A 310 -0.09 8.61 15.04
CA SER A 310 0.96 9.55 15.38
C SER A 310 0.38 10.87 15.90
N ALA A 311 1.14 11.57 16.75
CA ALA A 311 0.78 12.90 17.21
C ALA A 311 0.67 13.92 16.05
N LYS A 312 1.42 13.70 14.97
CA LYS A 312 1.37 14.54 13.76
C LYS A 312 0.07 14.33 12.97
N PHE A 313 -0.43 13.10 12.92
CA PHE A 313 -1.68 12.77 12.24
C PHE A 313 -2.93 13.19 13.01
N LYS A 314 -2.86 13.15 14.36
CA LYS A 314 -4.00 13.41 15.25
C LYS A 314 -4.79 14.69 14.91
N PRO A 315 -4.18 15.87 14.66
CA PRO A 315 -4.93 17.07 14.29
C PRO A 315 -5.79 16.90 13.04
N TYR A 316 -5.29 16.21 12.01
CA TYR A 316 -6.04 15.95 10.78
C TYR A 316 -7.20 14.97 11.03
N LEU A 317 -6.98 13.93 11.83
CA LEU A 317 -8.04 12.99 12.23
C LEU A 317 -9.14 13.68 13.05
N MET A 318 -8.76 14.54 14.00
CA MET A 318 -9.72 15.33 14.79
C MET A 318 -10.47 16.33 13.92
N SER A 319 -9.81 16.95 12.93
CA SER A 319 -10.47 17.81 11.96
C SER A 319 -11.53 17.07 11.13
N LEU A 320 -11.34 15.78 10.83
CA LEU A 320 -12.34 14.94 10.18
C LEU A 320 -13.49 14.57 11.14
N LYS A 321 -13.21 14.43 12.44
CA LYS A 321 -14.22 14.22 13.49
C LYS A 321 -15.21 15.38 13.58
N GLU A 322 -14.71 16.62 13.52
CA GLU A 322 -15.51 17.86 13.60
C GLU A 322 -16.59 18.01 12.51
N VAL A 323 -16.45 17.25 11.42
CA VAL A 323 -17.37 17.26 10.29
C VAL A 323 -18.12 15.94 10.12
N GLY A 324 -18.02 15.01 11.07
CA GLY A 324 -18.72 13.73 11.05
C GLY A 324 -18.15 12.69 10.08
N ILE A 325 -16.90 12.87 9.62
CA ILE A 325 -16.22 11.84 8.81
C ILE A 325 -15.62 10.77 9.72
N TYR A 326 -14.90 11.19 10.77
CA TYR A 326 -14.27 10.26 11.71
C TYR A 326 -15.11 10.05 12.97
N HIS A 327 -15.22 8.80 13.40
CA HIS A 327 -15.92 8.36 14.60
C HIS A 327 -15.03 7.43 15.44
N GLU A 328 -15.13 7.50 16.76
CA GLU A 328 -14.28 6.70 17.66
C GLU A 328 -14.78 5.27 17.86
N ASP A 329 -16.05 5.01 17.54
CA ASP A 329 -16.70 3.72 17.74
C ASP A 329 -17.80 3.46 16.70
N SER A 330 -18.27 2.23 16.63
CA SER A 330 -19.32 1.84 15.70
C SER A 330 -20.67 2.50 15.99
N PHE A 331 -20.97 2.80 17.25
CA PHE A 331 -22.25 3.40 17.66
C PHE A 331 -22.42 4.82 17.14
N SER A 332 -21.40 5.65 17.29
CA SER A 332 -21.41 7.02 16.80
C SER A 332 -21.41 7.06 15.26
N ALA A 333 -20.67 6.15 14.62
CA ALA A 333 -20.63 6.03 13.17
C ALA A 333 -21.98 5.62 12.56
N VAL A 334 -22.60 4.54 13.08
CA VAL A 334 -23.87 4.03 12.55
C VAL A 334 -25.03 4.98 12.85
N ARG A 335 -25.00 5.67 14.00
CA ARG A 335 -25.98 6.71 14.33
C ARG A 335 -25.92 7.85 13.31
N PHE A 336 -24.71 8.36 13.06
CA PHE A 336 -24.52 9.41 12.07
C PHE A 336 -25.02 8.99 10.68
N LEU A 337 -24.70 7.77 10.25
CA LEU A 337 -25.16 7.21 8.98
C LEU A 337 -26.69 7.12 8.90
N ASN A 338 -27.35 6.59 9.93
CA ASN A 338 -28.81 6.48 9.97
C ASN A 338 -29.48 7.86 9.92
N GLU A 339 -29.00 8.82 10.71
CA GLU A 339 -29.58 10.16 10.80
C GLU A 339 -29.39 10.98 9.51
N ASN A 340 -28.29 10.75 8.79
CA ASN A 340 -27.93 11.51 7.58
C ASN A 340 -28.17 10.74 6.28
N TYR A 341 -28.81 9.57 6.34
CA TYR A 341 -28.95 8.66 5.19
C TYR A 341 -29.48 9.33 3.92
N HIS A 342 -30.50 10.18 4.05
CA HIS A 342 -31.14 10.89 2.94
C HIS A 342 -30.44 12.20 2.54
N LYS A 343 -29.47 12.66 3.34
CA LYS A 343 -28.76 13.94 3.14
C LYS A 343 -27.26 13.73 2.98
N ILE A 344 -26.83 12.51 2.68
CA ILE A 344 -25.41 12.16 2.70
C ILE A 344 -24.64 12.89 1.60
N GLU A 345 -25.28 13.10 0.45
CA GLU A 345 -24.73 13.87 -0.66
C GLU A 345 -24.61 15.35 -0.30
N ASP A 346 -25.64 15.93 0.34
CA ASP A 346 -25.65 17.34 0.78
C ASP A 346 -24.60 17.60 1.88
N TRP A 347 -24.52 16.70 2.86
CA TRP A 347 -23.49 16.74 3.91
C TRP A 347 -22.10 16.72 3.29
N TRP A 348 -21.86 15.75 2.40
CA TRP A 348 -20.55 15.58 1.78
C TRP A 348 -20.17 16.75 0.87
N ALA A 349 -21.13 17.30 0.14
CA ALA A 349 -20.93 18.46 -0.73
C ALA A 349 -20.76 19.78 0.02
N SER A 350 -21.02 19.81 1.33
CA SER A 350 -20.86 21.03 2.13
C SER A 350 -19.43 21.55 2.10
N GLU A 351 -19.29 22.89 2.07
CA GLU A 351 -17.99 23.56 2.05
C GLU A 351 -17.12 23.15 3.25
N LYS A 352 -17.73 23.02 4.43
CA LYS A 352 -17.03 22.60 5.65
C LYS A 352 -16.39 21.22 5.48
N VAL A 353 -17.13 20.24 4.97
CA VAL A 353 -16.62 18.87 4.74
C VAL A 353 -15.54 18.87 3.67
N GLN A 354 -15.79 19.52 2.52
CA GLN A 354 -14.84 19.56 1.41
C GLN A 354 -13.52 20.22 1.79
N ASN A 355 -13.55 21.31 2.57
CA ASN A 355 -12.33 21.97 3.05
C ASN A 355 -11.49 21.03 3.93
N ARG A 356 -12.10 20.28 4.86
CA ARG A 356 -11.35 19.31 5.69
C ARG A 356 -10.74 18.18 4.87
N ILE A 357 -11.43 17.72 3.83
CA ILE A 357 -10.90 16.70 2.91
C ILE A 357 -9.73 17.27 2.10
N GLN A 358 -9.81 18.52 1.63
CA GLN A 358 -8.69 19.15 0.91
C GLN A 358 -7.48 19.35 1.82
N ASP A 359 -7.69 19.81 3.05
CA ASP A 359 -6.63 19.93 4.07
C ASP A 359 -5.95 18.58 4.30
N PHE A 360 -6.75 17.52 4.49
CA PHE A 360 -6.24 16.15 4.64
C PHE A 360 -5.44 15.69 3.41
N LEU A 361 -6.01 15.82 2.21
CA LEU A 361 -5.35 15.37 0.98
C LEU A 361 -4.09 16.19 0.71
N SER A 362 -4.01 17.46 1.12
CA SER A 362 -2.80 18.27 0.94
C SER A 362 -1.57 17.70 1.66
N GLU A 363 -1.78 17.09 2.83
CA GLU A 363 -0.73 16.49 3.65
C GLU A 363 -0.58 14.98 3.40
N TYR A 364 -1.66 14.20 3.43
CA TYR A 364 -1.57 12.74 3.46
C TYR A 364 -1.89 12.04 2.13
N GLY A 365 -2.37 12.76 1.10
CA GLY A 365 -2.79 12.14 -0.15
C GLY A 365 -2.85 13.12 -1.31
N ARG A 366 -1.74 13.83 -1.57
CA ARG A 366 -1.67 15.00 -2.44
C ARG A 366 -2.16 14.68 -3.85
N VAL A 367 -3.34 15.20 -4.16
CA VAL A 367 -3.96 15.14 -5.49
C VAL A 367 -3.66 16.43 -6.24
N ASN A 368 -2.66 16.41 -7.12
CA ASN A 368 -2.32 17.55 -7.97
C ASN A 368 -2.19 17.08 -9.43
N GLU A 369 -2.93 17.71 -10.35
CA GLU A 369 -2.97 17.29 -11.75
C GLU A 369 -1.62 17.41 -12.47
N ASN A 370 -0.73 18.29 -12.00
CA ASN A 370 0.63 18.46 -12.48
C ASN A 370 1.62 17.45 -11.89
N TRP A 371 1.13 16.30 -11.38
CA TRP A 371 1.96 15.25 -10.80
C TRP A 371 3.12 14.85 -11.73
N PHE A 372 2.87 14.68 -13.03
CA PHE A 372 3.91 14.23 -13.96
C PHE A 372 5.08 15.23 -14.05
N VAL A 373 4.78 16.54 -13.99
CA VAL A 373 5.81 17.60 -13.99
C VAL A 373 6.63 17.55 -12.71
N ALA A 374 5.97 17.38 -11.56
CA ALA A 374 6.65 17.26 -10.27
C ALA A 374 7.58 16.03 -10.23
N TRP A 375 7.09 14.87 -10.68
CA TRP A 375 7.88 13.64 -10.77
C TRP A 375 9.02 13.76 -11.77
N LYS A 376 8.81 14.43 -12.90
CA LYS A 376 9.88 14.70 -13.88
C LYS A 376 10.96 15.61 -13.29
N SER A 377 10.56 16.67 -12.60
CA SER A 377 11.49 17.58 -11.90
C SER A 377 12.33 16.82 -10.86
N PHE A 378 11.69 15.93 -10.10
CA PHE A 378 12.39 15.06 -9.15
C PHE A 378 13.40 14.15 -9.87
N SER A 379 12.99 13.43 -10.92
CA SER A 379 13.91 12.59 -11.71
C SER A 379 15.11 13.37 -12.25
N ASP A 380 14.87 14.60 -12.73
CA ASP A 380 15.92 15.47 -13.27
C ASP A 380 16.94 15.88 -12.19
N GLN A 381 16.46 16.21 -10.99
CA GLN A 381 17.32 16.54 -9.84
C GLN A 381 18.17 15.36 -9.40
N LEU A 382 17.65 14.13 -9.48
CA LEU A 382 18.43 12.94 -9.13
C LEU A 382 19.56 12.65 -10.13
N LEU A 383 19.33 12.94 -11.42
CA LEU A 383 20.32 12.76 -12.49
C LEU A 383 21.40 13.86 -12.48
N HIS A 384 21.01 15.08 -12.09
CA HIS A 384 21.88 16.25 -12.04
C HIS A 384 21.72 16.96 -10.70
N PRO A 385 22.36 16.46 -9.62
CA PRO A 385 22.36 17.13 -8.34
C PRO A 385 22.95 18.53 -8.54
N THR A 386 22.14 19.56 -8.34
CA THR A 386 22.65 20.94 -8.28
C THR A 386 23.38 21.05 -6.94
N PHE A 387 24.70 21.18 -7.01
CA PHE A 387 25.57 21.37 -5.84
C PHE A 387 25.47 22.80 -5.31
#